data_AF-A0A060BIB0-F1
#
_entry.id   AF-A0A060BIB0-F1
#
_cell.length_a   1.000
_cell.length_b   1.000
_cell.length_c   1.000
_cell.angle_alpha   90.00
_cell.angle_beta   90.00
_cell.angle_gamma   90.00
#
_symmetry.space_group_name_H-M   'P 1'
#
loop_
_entity.id
_entity.type
_entity.pdbx_description
1 polymer ?
#
loop_
_entity_poly.entity_id
_entity_poly.type
_entity_poly.pdbx_seq_one_letter_code
_entity_poly.pdbx_strand_id
1 'polypeptide(L)'
;HDADSGFILWSENLDPAAGSKAKAEGYRLISGFSYYDYKHADSACFNRNILCGGFLKSDLPVTASLETPDTPRFAYIHKNVRLRNLLAILNAFMPNSATYFNAGQELSEIQPMNLGLDNNESGRYVLDKNDPEYGKLAFFDSTC
;
A
#
# COMPACT_ATOMS: atom_id res chain seq x y z
N HIS A 1 19.34 -30.01 -2.84
CA HIS A 1 18.41 -29.65 -3.92
C HIS A 1 18.06 -28.20 -3.72
N ASP A 2 18.85 -27.28 -4.30
CA ASP A 2 18.51 -25.86 -4.30
C ASP A 2 17.34 -25.69 -5.27
N ALA A 3 16.13 -25.74 -4.73
CA ALA A 3 14.94 -25.37 -5.45
C ALA A 3 15.03 -23.87 -5.75
N ASP A 4 15.29 -23.53 -7.01
CA ASP A 4 15.32 -22.20 -7.60
C ASP A 4 15.95 -21.08 -6.75
N SER A 5 17.24 -20.79 -6.98
CA SER A 5 17.97 -19.69 -6.31
C SER A 5 17.41 -18.28 -6.62
N GLY A 6 16.53 -18.16 -7.62
CA GLY A 6 15.83 -16.91 -7.95
C GLY A 6 14.52 -16.71 -7.20
N PHE A 7 14.05 -17.71 -6.44
CA PHE A 7 12.77 -17.65 -5.75
C PHE A 7 12.80 -16.61 -4.61
N ILE A 8 11.80 -15.72 -4.59
CA ILE A 8 11.66 -14.65 -3.59
C ILE A 8 10.52 -15.00 -2.64
N LEU A 9 10.84 -15.08 -1.35
CA LEU A 9 9.85 -15.13 -0.27
C LEU A 9 9.53 -13.69 0.19
N TRP A 10 8.24 -13.35 0.15
CA TRP A 10 7.70 -12.08 0.61
C TRP A 10 7.04 -12.24 1.98
N SER A 11 7.55 -11.53 2.98
CA SER A 11 6.97 -11.45 4.32
C SER A 11 5.79 -10.46 4.35
N GLU A 12 4.62 -10.93 4.79
CA GLU A 12 3.42 -10.10 5.01
C GLU A 12 3.52 -9.19 6.26
N ASN A 13 4.70 -9.05 6.84
CA ASN A 13 4.87 -8.21 8.02
C ASN A 13 4.78 -6.72 7.62
N LEU A 14 3.92 -5.99 8.32
CA LEU A 14 3.70 -4.57 8.07
C LEU A 14 4.76 -3.70 8.74
N ASP A 15 5.43 -4.16 9.80
CA ASP A 15 6.45 -3.38 10.52
C ASP A 15 7.83 -3.49 9.85
N PRO A 16 8.37 -2.43 9.24
CA PRO A 16 9.70 -2.44 8.63
C PRO A 16 10.82 -2.77 9.63
N ALA A 17 10.63 -2.50 10.93
CA ALA A 17 11.63 -2.86 11.95
C ALA A 17 11.81 -4.38 12.10
N ALA A 18 10.85 -5.19 11.63
CA ALA A 18 10.96 -6.63 11.60
C ALA A 18 11.85 -7.16 10.44
N GLY A 19 12.39 -6.28 9.59
CA GLY A 19 13.21 -6.66 8.43
C GLY A 19 14.40 -7.57 8.77
N SER A 20 15.12 -7.30 9.87
CA SER A 20 16.24 -8.14 10.31
C SER A 20 15.80 -9.56 10.68
N LYS A 21 14.64 -9.68 11.36
CA LYS A 21 14.05 -10.97 11.73
C LYS A 21 13.57 -11.73 10.50
N ALA A 22 12.83 -11.08 9.61
CA ALA A 22 12.34 -11.68 8.36
C ALA A 22 13.51 -12.16 7.48
N LYS A 23 14.60 -11.40 7.41
CA LYS A 23 15.82 -11.80 6.70
C LYS A 23 16.45 -13.07 7.27
N ALA A 24 16.51 -13.19 8.61
CA ALA A 24 17.02 -14.39 9.28
C ALA A 24 16.12 -15.63 9.03
N GLU A 25 14.82 -15.42 8.82
CA GLU A 25 13.84 -16.46 8.47
C GLU A 25 13.84 -16.82 6.97
N GLY A 26 14.67 -16.17 6.16
CA GLY A 26 14.85 -16.49 4.73
C GLY A 26 14.03 -15.62 3.76
N TYR A 27 13.27 -14.65 4.25
CA TYR A 27 12.55 -13.70 3.39
C TYR A 27 13.50 -12.73 2.68
N ARG A 28 13.05 -12.21 1.54
CA ARG A 28 13.80 -11.27 0.69
C ARG A 28 13.05 -9.97 0.39
N LEU A 29 11.80 -9.87 0.79
CA LEU A 29 10.91 -8.71 0.64
C LEU A 29 9.98 -8.63 1.87
N ILE A 30 9.62 -7.43 2.31
CA ILE A 30 8.65 -7.21 3.39
C ILE A 30 7.56 -6.22 2.93
N SER A 31 6.31 -6.43 3.35
CA SER A 31 5.19 -5.56 2.95
C SER A 31 5.36 -4.12 3.43
N GLY A 32 5.66 -3.90 4.71
CA GLY A 32 5.68 -2.55 5.26
C GLY A 32 4.28 -1.89 5.32
N PHE A 33 4.26 -0.60 5.65
CA PHE A 33 3.03 0.21 5.75
C PHE A 33 3.11 1.54 4.98
N SER A 34 3.87 1.61 3.88
CA SER A 34 4.09 2.88 3.16
C SER A 34 2.79 3.59 2.74
N TYR A 35 1.71 2.85 2.45
CA TYR A 35 0.36 3.40 2.21
C TYR A 35 -0.13 4.33 3.34
N TYR A 36 0.19 3.99 4.59
CA TYR A 36 -0.19 4.75 5.77
C TYR A 36 0.59 6.06 5.86
N ASP A 37 1.90 6.01 5.59
CA ASP A 37 2.71 7.23 5.53
C ASP A 37 2.22 8.16 4.40
N TYR A 38 1.89 7.62 3.23
CA TYR A 38 1.34 8.40 2.11
C TYR A 38 -0.03 9.00 2.40
N LYS A 39 -0.89 8.33 3.18
CA LYS A 39 -2.14 8.92 3.67
C LYS A 39 -1.89 10.20 4.46
N HIS A 40 -0.77 10.28 5.18
CA HIS A 40 -0.36 11.41 6.01
C HIS A 40 0.72 12.29 5.36
N ALA A 41 0.70 12.42 4.02
CA ALA A 41 1.69 13.20 3.27
C ALA A 41 1.72 14.70 3.61
N ASP A 42 0.67 15.23 4.24
CA ASP A 42 0.57 16.60 4.74
C ASP A 42 1.20 16.80 6.13
N SER A 43 1.57 15.72 6.81
CA SER A 43 2.22 15.76 8.12
C SER A 43 3.59 16.43 8.05
N ALA A 44 3.89 17.30 9.01
CA ALA A 44 5.23 17.89 9.19
C ALA A 44 6.34 16.84 9.38
N CYS A 45 5.97 15.60 9.74
CA CYS A 45 6.89 14.50 9.96
C CYS A 45 6.95 13.49 8.80
N PHE A 46 6.21 13.73 7.69
CA PHE A 46 6.08 12.79 6.58
C PHE A 46 7.42 12.22 6.11
N ASN A 47 8.37 13.08 5.73
CA ASN A 47 9.68 12.65 5.22
C ASN A 47 10.44 11.75 6.22
N ARG A 48 10.38 12.08 7.51
CA ARG A 48 11.06 11.29 8.55
C ARG A 48 10.37 9.95 8.74
N ASN A 49 9.05 9.92 8.74
CA ASN A 49 8.28 8.71 8.93
C ASN A 49 8.50 7.76 7.75
N ILE A 50 8.26 8.22 6.52
CA ILE A 50 8.35 7.37 5.34
C ILE A 50 9.77 6.86 5.06
N LEU A 51 10.80 7.69 5.31
CA LEU A 51 12.20 7.28 5.12
C LEU A 51 12.73 6.51 6.32
N CYS A 52 12.80 7.14 7.50
CA CYS A 52 13.50 6.57 8.65
C CYS A 52 12.66 5.57 9.44
N GLY A 53 11.33 5.73 9.46
CA GLY A 53 10.40 4.77 10.05
C GLY A 53 9.94 3.68 9.07
N GLY A 54 9.91 4.02 7.78
CA GLY A 54 9.51 3.15 6.67
C GLY A 54 10.70 2.48 5.99
N PHE A 55 11.07 2.99 4.81
CA PHE A 55 11.97 2.32 3.88
C PHE A 55 13.37 1.99 4.41
N LEU A 56 14.01 2.94 5.10
CA LEU A 56 15.37 2.79 5.63
C LEU A 56 15.41 2.05 6.97
N LYS A 57 14.25 1.75 7.55
CA LYS A 57 14.16 1.03 8.82
C LYS A 57 14.39 -0.49 8.66
N SER A 58 14.13 -1.01 7.47
CA SER A 58 14.19 -2.44 7.16
C SER A 58 15.51 -2.83 6.50
N ASP A 59 16.07 -3.99 6.90
CA ASP A 59 17.21 -4.63 6.25
C ASP A 59 16.85 -5.36 4.93
N LEU A 60 15.57 -5.45 4.62
CA LEU A 60 15.01 -5.99 3.38
C LEU A 60 14.32 -4.87 2.59
N PRO A 61 14.25 -4.98 1.25
CA PRO A 61 13.38 -4.13 0.44
C PRO A 61 11.95 -4.13 1.00
N VAL A 62 11.35 -2.94 1.04
CA VAL A 62 9.98 -2.72 1.49
C VAL A 62 9.08 -2.52 0.27
N THR A 63 7.90 -3.12 0.28
CA THR A 63 6.89 -2.87 -0.75
C THR A 63 6.45 -1.40 -0.71
N ALA A 64 6.72 -0.67 -1.80
CA ALA A 64 6.36 0.71 -1.99
C ALA A 64 4.93 0.80 -2.54
N SER A 65 3.94 0.91 -1.65
CA SER A 65 2.52 0.94 -1.97
C SER A 65 1.89 2.29 -1.59
N LEU A 66 1.05 2.83 -2.48
CA LEU A 66 0.19 3.97 -2.17
C LEU A 66 -1.14 3.51 -1.54
N GLU A 67 -1.55 2.29 -1.89
CA GLU A 67 -2.70 1.55 -1.40
C GLU A 67 -2.44 0.05 -1.58
N THR A 68 -3.14 -0.78 -0.83
CA THR A 68 -3.22 -2.23 -0.98
C THR A 68 -4.70 -2.67 -1.00
N PRO A 69 -5.01 -3.93 -1.37
CA PRO A 69 -6.39 -4.42 -1.37
C PRO A 69 -7.12 -4.27 -0.04
N ASP A 70 -6.40 -4.27 1.08
CA ASP A 70 -6.97 -4.17 2.42
C ASP A 70 -7.15 -2.73 2.93
N THR A 71 -6.69 -1.73 2.18
CA THR A 71 -6.67 -0.32 2.62
C THR A 71 -7.67 0.53 1.83
N PRO A 72 -8.04 1.74 2.31
CA PRO A 72 -8.76 2.69 1.49
C PRO A 72 -7.98 3.05 0.22
N ARG A 73 -8.70 3.35 -0.87
CA ARG A 73 -8.08 3.78 -2.12
C ARG A 73 -7.35 5.11 -1.96
N PHE A 74 -6.14 5.19 -2.51
CA PHE A 74 -5.30 6.38 -2.55
C PHE A 74 -6.00 7.54 -3.28
N ALA A 75 -6.77 7.24 -4.33
CA ALA A 75 -7.56 8.23 -5.06
C ALA A 75 -8.70 8.84 -4.22
N TYR A 76 -9.25 8.08 -3.28
CA TYR A 76 -10.26 8.55 -2.34
C TYR A 76 -9.66 9.46 -1.27
N ILE A 77 -8.49 9.09 -0.73
CA ILE A 77 -7.76 9.87 0.28
C ILE A 77 -7.31 11.22 -0.30
N HIS A 78 -6.58 11.19 -1.42
CA HIS A 78 -5.95 12.38 -2.01
C HIS A 78 -6.69 12.84 -3.24
N LYS A 79 -7.74 13.65 -3.09
CA LYS A 79 -8.58 14.08 -4.24
C LYS A 79 -7.86 14.93 -5.29
N ASN A 80 -6.73 15.57 -4.93
CA ASN A 80 -5.93 16.36 -5.86
C ASN A 80 -5.04 15.49 -6.76
N VAL A 81 -5.38 15.42 -8.05
CA VAL A 81 -4.65 14.63 -9.08
C VAL A 81 -3.15 14.98 -9.14
N ARG A 82 -2.79 16.27 -9.02
CA ARG A 82 -1.37 16.68 -9.11
C ARG A 82 -0.57 16.15 -7.93
N LEU A 83 -1.15 16.21 -6.73
CA LEU A 83 -0.54 15.65 -5.53
C LEU A 83 -0.41 14.12 -5.66
N ARG A 84 -1.45 13.43 -6.10
CA ARG A 84 -1.39 11.97 -6.32
C ARG A 84 -0.28 11.57 -7.28
N ASN A 85 -0.16 12.25 -8.40
CA ASN A 85 0.88 11.96 -9.39
C ASN A 85 2.27 12.21 -8.81
N LEU A 86 2.46 13.31 -8.06
CA LEU A 86 3.72 13.59 -7.38
C LEU A 86 4.08 12.48 -6.39
N LEU A 87 3.13 12.05 -5.55
CA LEU A 87 3.35 11.00 -4.55
C LEU A 87 3.58 9.63 -5.21
N ALA A 88 2.92 9.32 -6.33
CA ALA A 88 3.17 8.10 -7.09
C ALA A 88 4.58 8.07 -7.70
N ILE A 89 5.05 9.20 -8.24
CA ILE A 89 6.43 9.35 -8.71
C ILE A 89 7.38 9.18 -7.54
N LEU A 90 7.15 9.90 -6.43
CA LEU A 90 7.97 9.81 -5.22
C LEU A 90 8.10 8.36 -4.74
N ASN A 91 7.00 7.60 -4.73
CA ASN A 91 6.96 6.19 -4.36
C ASN A 91 7.80 5.28 -5.25
N ALA A 92 7.85 5.55 -6.56
CA ALA A 92 8.67 4.78 -7.50
C ALA A 92 10.18 4.98 -7.29
N PHE A 93 10.59 6.05 -6.60
CA PHE A 93 11.99 6.40 -6.36
C PHE A 93 12.42 6.24 -4.90
N MET A 94 11.61 5.61 -4.06
CA MET A 94 11.97 5.39 -2.65
C MET A 94 13.18 4.45 -2.54
N PRO A 95 14.12 4.72 -1.61
CA PRO A 95 15.24 3.83 -1.39
C PRO A 95 14.76 2.49 -0.85
N ASN A 96 15.52 1.41 -1.08
CA ASN A 96 15.21 0.10 -0.52
C ASN A 96 13.75 -0.33 -0.77
N SER A 97 13.24 -0.07 -1.96
CA SER A 97 11.83 -0.29 -2.28
C SER A 97 11.61 -1.26 -3.44
N ALA A 98 10.50 -1.96 -3.39
CA ALA A 98 9.92 -2.68 -4.53
C ALA A 98 8.60 -2.00 -4.89
N THR A 99 8.52 -1.35 -6.06
CA THR A 99 7.32 -0.62 -6.48
C THR A 99 6.13 -1.56 -6.61
N TYR A 100 5.01 -1.14 -6.02
CA TYR A 100 3.76 -1.87 -6.03
C TYR A 100 2.62 -0.99 -6.53
N PHE A 101 1.80 -1.56 -7.41
CA PHE A 101 0.57 -0.95 -7.89
C PHE A 101 -0.59 -1.89 -7.60
N ASN A 102 -1.59 -1.38 -6.89
CA ASN A 102 -2.83 -2.11 -6.69
C ASN A 102 -3.69 -2.03 -7.96
N ALA A 103 -4.39 -3.11 -8.32
CA ALA A 103 -5.26 -3.08 -9.48
C ALA A 103 -6.40 -2.06 -9.29
N GLY A 104 -6.63 -1.23 -10.31
CA GLY A 104 -7.56 -0.09 -10.27
C GLY A 104 -6.91 1.22 -9.80
N GLN A 105 -5.73 1.19 -9.17
CA GLN A 105 -5.01 2.40 -8.78
C GLN A 105 -4.63 3.24 -10.02
N GLU A 106 -4.28 2.58 -11.12
CA GLU A 106 -3.98 3.19 -12.42
C GLU A 106 -5.18 3.90 -13.05
N LEU A 107 -6.40 3.49 -12.70
CA LEU A 107 -7.65 4.10 -13.12
C LEU A 107 -8.20 5.10 -12.08
N SER A 108 -7.48 5.31 -10.97
CA SER A 108 -7.94 6.11 -9.83
C SER A 108 -9.27 5.60 -9.24
N GLU A 109 -9.43 4.28 -9.13
CA GLU A 109 -10.55 3.68 -8.42
C GLU A 109 -10.69 4.25 -7.00
N ILE A 110 -11.92 4.49 -6.56
CA ILE A 110 -12.20 5.06 -5.23
C ILE A 110 -12.92 4.08 -4.30
N GLN A 111 -13.66 3.11 -4.85
CA GLN A 111 -14.31 2.07 -4.06
C GLN A 111 -13.26 1.10 -3.51
N PRO A 112 -13.21 0.86 -2.18
CA PRO A 112 -12.25 -0.07 -1.60
C PRO A 112 -12.61 -1.52 -1.96
N MET A 113 -11.60 -2.39 -2.02
CA MET A 113 -11.80 -3.83 -2.26
C MET A 113 -12.25 -4.55 -0.98
N ASN A 114 -11.74 -4.08 0.17
CA ASN A 114 -12.02 -4.58 1.52
C ASN A 114 -11.91 -3.44 2.54
N LEU A 115 -12.40 -3.67 3.77
CA LEU A 115 -12.36 -2.71 4.88
C LEU A 115 -11.35 -3.10 5.97
N GLY A 116 -10.29 -3.83 5.63
CA GLY A 116 -9.35 -4.42 6.59
C GLY A 116 -8.51 -3.41 7.36
N LEU A 117 -7.46 -2.90 6.72
CA LEU A 117 -6.45 -2.04 7.34
C LEU A 117 -6.82 -0.56 7.17
N ASP A 118 -6.78 0.20 8.26
CA ASP A 118 -6.94 1.66 8.27
C ASP A 118 -8.24 2.14 7.57
N ASN A 119 -9.30 1.33 7.68
CA ASN A 119 -10.61 1.57 7.10
C ASN A 119 -11.72 1.38 8.16
N ASN A 120 -12.95 1.74 7.82
CA ASN A 120 -14.13 1.51 8.65
C ASN A 120 -15.38 1.28 7.78
N GLU A 121 -16.51 0.93 8.39
CA GLU A 121 -17.75 0.60 7.67
C GLU A 121 -18.22 1.70 6.70
N SER A 122 -18.00 2.97 7.02
CA SER A 122 -18.41 4.06 6.11
C SER A 122 -17.61 4.10 4.80
N GLY A 123 -16.42 3.48 4.78
CA GLY A 123 -15.54 3.42 3.62
C GLY A 123 -16.12 2.67 2.42
N ARG A 124 -17.15 1.82 2.61
CA ARG A 124 -17.83 1.16 1.48
C ARG A 124 -18.80 2.08 0.72
N TYR A 125 -19.14 3.25 1.24
CA TYR A 125 -20.17 4.13 0.69
C TYR A 125 -19.59 5.40 0.06
N VAL A 126 -18.58 5.24 -0.80
CA VAL A 126 -17.83 6.35 -1.41
C VAL A 126 -18.29 6.71 -2.82
N LEU A 127 -18.99 5.81 -3.50
CA LEU A 127 -19.60 6.04 -4.80
C LEU A 127 -20.95 6.76 -4.68
N ASP A 128 -21.51 7.17 -5.82
CA ASP A 128 -22.90 7.65 -5.89
C ASP A 128 -23.88 6.52 -5.55
N LYS A 129 -25.00 6.82 -4.90
CA LYS A 129 -25.99 5.78 -4.52
C LYS A 129 -26.63 5.07 -5.72
N ASN A 130 -26.59 5.68 -6.90
CA ASN A 130 -27.09 5.09 -8.14
C ASN A 130 -26.00 4.31 -8.90
N ASP A 131 -24.76 4.33 -8.42
CA ASP A 131 -23.68 3.53 -8.99
C ASP A 131 -23.93 2.04 -8.69
N PRO A 132 -23.85 1.13 -9.68
CA PRO A 132 -24.06 -0.30 -9.46
C PRO A 132 -23.05 -0.93 -8.49
N GLU A 133 -21.88 -0.31 -8.29
CA GLU A 133 -20.84 -0.78 -7.38
C GLU A 133 -20.93 -0.12 -5.99
N TYR A 134 -21.93 0.75 -5.77
CA TYR A 134 -22.16 1.41 -4.49
C TYR A 134 -22.32 0.41 -3.35
N GLY A 135 -21.44 0.52 -2.34
CA GLY A 135 -21.48 -0.35 -1.17
C GLY A 135 -20.85 -1.72 -1.37
N LYS A 136 -20.48 -2.13 -2.59
CA LYS A 136 -19.88 -3.45 -2.81
C LYS A 136 -18.41 -3.51 -2.40
N LEU A 137 -17.94 -4.69 -2.03
CA LEU A 137 -16.55 -4.97 -1.69
C LEU A 137 -16.06 -6.16 -2.51
N ALA A 138 -15.06 -5.96 -3.37
CA ALA A 138 -14.56 -6.97 -4.32
C ALA A 138 -14.09 -8.29 -3.67
N PHE A 139 -13.77 -8.29 -2.37
CA PHE A 139 -13.43 -9.51 -1.63
C PHE A 139 -14.63 -10.45 -1.41
N PHE A 140 -15.86 -9.91 -1.44
CA PHE A 140 -17.07 -10.63 -1.01
C PHE A 140 -18.21 -10.54 -2.03
N ASP A 141 -18.20 -9.52 -2.88
CA ASP A 141 -19.22 -9.26 -3.88
C ASP A 141 -18.64 -9.40 -5.29
N SER A 142 -19.48 -9.78 -6.25
CA SER A 142 -19.12 -9.68 -7.65
C SER A 142 -19.09 -8.21 -8.08
N THR A 143 -17.90 -7.74 -8.45
CA THR A 143 -17.65 -6.41 -9.00
C THR A 143 -17.32 -6.52 -10.49
N CYS A 144 -17.60 -5.45 -11.23
CA CYS A 144 -17.37 -5.39 -12.68
C CYS A 144 -15.90 -5.11 -13.04
#